data_AF-C5RBT6-F1
#
_entry.id   AF-C5RBT6-F1
#
_cell.length_a   1.000
_cell.length_b   1.000
_cell.length_c   1.000
_cell.angle_alpha   90.00
_cell.angle_beta   90.00
_cell.angle_gamma   90.00
#
_symmetry.space_group_name_H-M   'P 1'
#
loop_
_entity.id
_entity.type
_entity.pdbx_description
1 polymer ?
#
loop_
_entity_poly.entity_id
_entity_poly.type
_entity_poly.pdbx_seq_one_letter_code
_entity_poly.pdbx_strand_id
1 'polypeptide(L)'
;MDEQVKKTQEWLNKTYKNVSGYQKVTENGQTGWPTIYALREGLQHEVGISPVASGFGEATENAVSKVLGKLKNGYSGNLVKLIQGAFWAKGISPSALDGKYTNETTSAIENLQRQAGVTADGKMTTQLMKALFDMSAFGLVFGGTEQVRKMQQYLNGKYHKYFGILPCDGIYQRDTNTALIYALQVEIGLAGSANGVYGPGTISATPTLKVGATGAVVKLIQYGLMVNGYYAGEIDGQFTTAVGNQIEAFRKFMNLP
;
A
#
# COMPACT_ATOMS: atom_id res chain seq x y z
N MET A 1 -23.89 -5.05 -0.09
CA MET A 1 -23.62 -6.12 0.90
C MET A 1 -22.96 -7.26 0.15
N ASP A 2 -21.90 -7.80 0.70
CA ASP A 2 -21.14 -8.91 0.12
C ASP A 2 -21.30 -10.17 1.00
N GLU A 3 -21.74 -11.27 0.37
CA GLU A 3 -22.02 -12.53 1.06
C GLU A 3 -20.76 -13.21 1.59
N GLN A 4 -19.63 -13.07 0.91
CA GLN A 4 -18.36 -13.64 1.33
C GLN A 4 -17.76 -12.85 2.51
N VAL A 5 -17.97 -11.54 2.54
CA VAL A 5 -17.68 -10.72 3.72
C VAL A 5 -18.55 -11.14 4.91
N LYS A 6 -19.84 -11.40 4.70
CA LYS A 6 -20.73 -11.85 5.77
C LYS A 6 -20.27 -13.20 6.36
N LYS A 7 -19.98 -14.18 5.52
CA LYS A 7 -19.42 -15.48 5.96
C LYS A 7 -18.10 -15.33 6.70
N THR A 8 -17.28 -14.36 6.30
CA THR A 8 -16.03 -14.02 7.02
C THR A 8 -16.35 -13.51 8.42
N GLN A 9 -17.27 -12.57 8.56
CA GLN A 9 -17.69 -12.01 9.86
C GLN A 9 -18.27 -13.09 10.79
N GLU A 10 -19.18 -13.93 10.29
CA GLU A 10 -19.77 -15.04 11.04
C GLU A 10 -18.69 -16.03 11.52
N TRP A 11 -17.75 -16.37 10.63
CA TRP A 11 -16.64 -17.26 10.96
C TRP A 11 -15.70 -16.65 12.00
N LEU A 12 -15.35 -15.36 11.90
CA LEU A 12 -14.52 -14.66 12.87
C LEU A 12 -15.17 -14.70 14.26
N ASN A 13 -16.43 -14.30 14.37
CA ASN A 13 -17.16 -14.30 15.63
C ASN A 13 -17.27 -15.71 16.22
N LYS A 14 -17.55 -16.72 15.40
CA LYS A 14 -17.62 -18.11 15.86
C LYS A 14 -16.29 -18.61 16.41
N THR A 15 -15.19 -18.28 15.74
CA THR A 15 -13.86 -18.83 16.00
C THR A 15 -13.17 -18.12 17.16
N TYR A 16 -13.24 -16.79 17.22
CA TYR A 16 -12.44 -15.98 18.12
C TYR A 16 -13.21 -15.33 19.27
N LYS A 17 -14.54 -15.53 19.41
CA LYS A 17 -15.36 -14.92 20.49
C LYS A 17 -14.83 -15.06 21.92
N ASN A 18 -14.02 -16.07 22.20
CA ASN A 18 -13.47 -16.34 23.53
C ASN A 18 -11.98 -15.96 23.65
N VAL A 19 -11.39 -15.36 22.61
CA VAL A 19 -10.00 -14.90 22.61
C VAL A 19 -9.90 -13.59 23.38
N SER A 20 -8.95 -13.54 24.32
CA SER A 20 -8.69 -12.35 25.13
C SER A 20 -8.36 -11.14 24.25
N GLY A 21 -9.19 -10.09 24.31
CA GLY A 21 -9.06 -8.87 23.51
C GLY A 21 -9.87 -8.83 22.22
N TYR A 22 -10.45 -9.96 21.78
CA TYR A 22 -11.22 -10.02 20.54
C TYR A 22 -12.57 -9.28 20.66
N GLN A 23 -12.90 -8.48 19.65
CA GLN A 23 -14.17 -7.75 19.55
C GLN A 23 -15.04 -8.34 18.44
N LYS A 24 -16.29 -8.68 18.78
CA LYS A 24 -17.24 -9.20 17.79
C LYS A 24 -17.58 -8.14 16.74
N VAL A 25 -17.59 -8.56 15.48
CA VAL A 25 -18.00 -7.74 14.34
C VAL A 25 -19.48 -7.98 14.01
N THR A 26 -20.18 -6.95 13.54
CA THR A 26 -21.56 -7.12 13.03
C THR A 26 -21.56 -7.96 11.74
N GLU A 27 -22.38 -9.01 11.69
CA GLU A 27 -22.48 -9.98 10.58
C GLU A 27 -23.41 -9.48 9.46
N ASN A 28 -23.08 -8.34 8.86
CA ASN A 28 -23.93 -7.62 7.91
C ASN A 28 -23.41 -7.62 6.46
N GLY A 29 -22.30 -8.31 6.18
CA GLY A 29 -21.66 -8.34 4.86
C GLY A 29 -21.15 -6.99 4.38
N GLN A 30 -20.99 -6.01 5.27
CA GLN A 30 -20.35 -4.74 4.97
C GLN A 30 -18.86 -4.84 5.34
N THR A 31 -18.00 -4.51 4.38
CA THR A 31 -16.59 -4.26 4.68
C THR A 31 -16.45 -2.99 5.54
N GLY A 32 -15.30 -2.80 6.16
CA GLY A 32 -15.02 -1.62 6.98
C GLY A 32 -14.09 -1.92 8.15
N TRP A 33 -13.77 -0.87 8.91
CA TRP A 33 -12.86 -0.95 10.05
C TRP A 33 -13.22 -2.06 11.06
N PRO A 34 -14.50 -2.26 11.48
CA PRO A 34 -14.83 -3.35 12.39
C PRO A 34 -14.46 -4.75 11.85
N THR A 35 -14.67 -4.99 10.56
CA THR A 35 -14.29 -6.25 9.89
C THR A 35 -12.76 -6.40 9.84
N ILE A 36 -12.04 -5.32 9.51
CA ILE A 36 -10.57 -5.33 9.50
C ILE A 36 -9.99 -5.53 10.91
N TYR A 37 -10.58 -4.92 11.95
CA TYR A 37 -10.15 -5.12 13.33
C TYR A 37 -10.32 -6.58 13.77
N ALA A 38 -11.49 -7.18 13.53
CA ALA A 38 -11.72 -8.59 13.84
C ALA A 38 -10.77 -9.53 13.06
N LEU A 39 -10.45 -9.20 11.80
CA LEU A 39 -9.43 -9.93 11.01
C LEU A 39 -8.03 -9.79 11.61
N ARG A 40 -7.62 -8.58 12.03
CA ARG A 40 -6.32 -8.34 12.67
C ARG A 40 -6.21 -9.06 14.01
N GLU A 41 -7.25 -9.00 14.82
CA GLU A 41 -7.30 -9.68 16.12
C GLU A 41 -7.22 -11.20 15.96
N GLY A 42 -7.94 -11.77 14.99
CA GLY A 42 -7.78 -13.18 14.61
C GLY A 42 -6.36 -13.50 14.14
N LEU A 43 -5.76 -12.66 13.29
CA LEU A 43 -4.38 -12.82 12.82
C LEU A 43 -3.39 -12.82 14.00
N GLN A 44 -3.53 -11.86 14.91
CA GLN A 44 -2.69 -11.76 16.09
C GLN A 44 -2.79 -13.01 16.96
N HIS A 45 -3.99 -13.55 17.19
CA HIS A 45 -4.17 -14.81 17.91
C HIS A 45 -3.41 -15.97 17.23
N GLU A 46 -3.59 -16.13 15.92
CA GLU A 46 -2.99 -17.22 15.15
C GLU A 46 -1.45 -17.12 15.05
N VAL A 47 -0.88 -15.93 15.27
CA VAL A 47 0.58 -15.73 15.36
C VAL A 47 1.09 -15.65 16.82
N GLY A 48 0.24 -15.95 17.81
CA GLY A 48 0.63 -16.11 19.21
C GLY A 48 0.66 -14.84 20.05
N ILE A 49 -0.02 -13.77 19.62
CA ILE A 49 -0.16 -12.53 20.39
C ILE A 49 -1.41 -12.61 21.28
N SER A 50 -1.26 -12.24 22.56
CA SER A 50 -2.34 -12.17 23.54
C SER A 50 -2.02 -11.14 24.64
N PRO A 51 -2.98 -10.29 25.08
CA PRO A 51 -4.28 -10.09 24.46
C PRO A 51 -4.14 -9.54 23.04
N VAL A 52 -5.14 -9.82 22.19
CA VAL A 52 -5.20 -9.25 20.83
C VAL A 52 -5.73 -7.81 20.87
N ALA A 53 -5.44 -7.04 19.82
CA ALA A 53 -5.83 -5.65 19.65
C ALA A 53 -6.02 -5.32 18.16
N SER A 54 -6.67 -4.19 17.88
CA SER A 54 -7.06 -3.76 16.53
C SER A 54 -5.90 -3.25 15.63
N GLY A 55 -4.68 -3.13 16.18
CA GLY A 55 -3.52 -2.57 15.49
C GLY A 55 -2.70 -3.61 14.70
N PHE A 56 -1.91 -3.13 13.73
CA PHE A 56 -0.88 -3.92 13.05
C PHE A 56 0.47 -3.22 13.24
N GLY A 57 1.00 -3.30 14.46
CA GLY A 57 2.27 -2.69 14.86
C GLY A 57 3.45 -3.65 14.77
N GLU A 58 4.61 -3.21 15.29
CA GLU A 58 5.87 -3.95 15.24
C GLU A 58 5.76 -5.38 15.81
N ALA A 59 5.03 -5.57 16.92
CA ALA A 59 4.80 -6.91 17.47
C ALA A 59 4.09 -7.84 16.48
N THR A 60 3.07 -7.35 15.77
CA THR A 60 2.35 -8.10 14.73
C THR A 60 3.25 -8.35 13.52
N GLU A 61 4.02 -7.36 13.08
CA GLU A 61 4.98 -7.51 11.97
C GLU A 61 6.03 -8.59 12.27
N ASN A 62 6.61 -8.55 13.47
CA ASN A 62 7.59 -9.53 13.93
C ASN A 62 7.00 -10.93 14.05
N ALA A 63 5.76 -11.08 14.50
CA ALA A 63 5.10 -12.38 14.60
C ALA A 63 4.70 -12.94 13.21
N VAL A 64 4.16 -12.09 12.33
CA VAL A 64 3.79 -12.46 10.95
C VAL A 64 5.01 -12.91 10.15
N SER A 65 6.15 -12.22 10.25
CA SER A 65 7.35 -12.57 9.48
C SER A 65 7.81 -14.02 9.72
N LYS A 66 7.59 -14.57 10.92
CA LYS A 66 7.95 -15.93 11.31
C LYS A 66 7.08 -17.02 10.68
N VAL A 67 5.88 -16.68 10.18
CA VAL A 67 4.94 -17.65 9.60
C VAL A 67 4.88 -17.61 8.08
N LEU A 68 5.41 -16.58 7.42
CA LEU A 68 5.33 -16.41 5.97
C LEU A 68 5.87 -17.62 5.17
N GLY A 69 6.98 -18.23 5.63
CA GLY A 69 7.56 -19.41 4.96
C GLY A 69 6.66 -20.65 4.95
N LYS A 70 5.60 -20.66 5.77
CA LYS A 70 4.59 -21.74 5.81
C LYS A 70 3.47 -21.52 4.80
N LEU A 71 3.22 -20.27 4.38
CA LEU A 71 2.10 -19.89 3.50
C LEU A 71 2.42 -20.22 2.04
N LYS A 72 2.15 -21.47 1.67
CA LYS A 72 2.35 -22.01 0.32
C LYS A 72 1.37 -23.13 0.04
N ASN A 73 1.24 -23.54 -1.22
CA ASN A 73 0.35 -24.63 -1.63
C ASN A 73 0.48 -25.86 -0.73
N GLY A 74 -0.68 -26.37 -0.28
CA GLY A 74 -0.80 -27.49 0.64
C GLY A 74 -0.87 -27.10 2.11
N TYR A 75 -0.49 -25.87 2.49
CA TYR A 75 -0.75 -25.35 3.83
C TYR A 75 -2.26 -25.17 4.04
N SER A 76 -2.75 -25.52 5.24
CA SER A 76 -4.14 -25.34 5.63
C SER A 76 -4.22 -24.86 7.07
N GLY A 77 -5.14 -23.93 7.35
CA GLY A 77 -5.36 -23.41 8.68
C GLY A 77 -6.04 -22.04 8.70
N ASN A 78 -6.33 -21.58 9.91
CA ASN A 78 -7.00 -20.30 10.14
C ASN A 78 -6.21 -19.11 9.56
N LEU A 79 -4.88 -19.16 9.55
CA LEU A 79 -4.06 -18.12 8.89
C LEU A 79 -4.43 -17.91 7.42
N VAL A 80 -4.64 -18.99 6.65
CA VAL A 80 -5.09 -18.84 5.25
C VAL A 80 -6.50 -18.31 5.18
N LYS A 81 -7.37 -18.78 6.08
CA LYS A 81 -8.77 -18.36 6.09
C LYS A 81 -8.92 -16.87 6.43
N LEU A 82 -8.05 -16.34 7.29
CA LEU A 82 -7.93 -14.90 7.55
C LEU A 82 -7.47 -14.14 6.30
N ILE A 83 -6.45 -14.64 5.59
CA ILE A 83 -5.96 -14.03 4.34
C ILE A 83 -7.09 -14.01 3.29
N GLN A 84 -7.79 -15.13 3.11
CA GLN A 84 -8.95 -15.23 2.22
C GLN A 84 -10.05 -14.25 2.62
N GLY A 85 -10.39 -14.17 3.91
CA GLY A 85 -11.37 -13.22 4.44
C GLY A 85 -10.98 -11.76 4.21
N ALA A 86 -9.70 -11.44 4.37
CA ALA A 86 -9.16 -10.11 4.10
C ALA A 86 -9.22 -9.78 2.59
N PHE A 87 -8.96 -10.74 1.70
CA PHE A 87 -9.12 -10.53 0.26
C PHE A 87 -10.57 -10.22 -0.12
N TRP A 88 -11.55 -10.94 0.46
CA TRP A 88 -12.97 -10.59 0.27
C TRP A 88 -13.27 -9.16 0.75
N ALA A 89 -12.73 -8.76 1.91
CA ALA A 89 -12.86 -7.39 2.40
C ALA A 89 -12.18 -6.33 1.49
N LYS A 90 -11.22 -6.75 0.64
CA LYS A 90 -10.57 -5.95 -0.41
C LYS A 90 -11.25 -6.00 -1.77
N GLY A 91 -12.32 -6.79 -1.93
CA GLY A 91 -12.96 -6.99 -3.24
C GLY A 91 -12.09 -7.80 -4.22
N ILE A 92 -11.09 -8.52 -3.72
CA ILE A 92 -10.29 -9.47 -4.50
C ILE A 92 -10.83 -10.86 -4.18
N SER A 93 -11.18 -11.65 -5.19
CA SER A 93 -11.63 -13.03 -4.98
C SER A 93 -10.44 -13.98 -4.80
N PRO A 94 -10.29 -14.66 -3.65
CA PRO A 94 -9.41 -15.81 -3.47
C PRO A 94 -10.10 -17.14 -3.84
N SER A 95 -11.25 -17.09 -4.53
CA SER A 95 -12.13 -18.21 -4.93
C SER A 95 -12.82 -18.99 -3.79
N ALA A 96 -12.27 -19.01 -2.57
CA ALA A 96 -12.84 -19.74 -1.44
C ALA A 96 -12.62 -19.04 -0.09
N LEU A 97 -13.32 -19.52 0.94
CA LEU A 97 -13.11 -19.18 2.36
C LEU A 97 -13.04 -20.48 3.17
N ASP A 98 -12.07 -21.34 2.83
CA ASP A 98 -11.96 -22.71 3.34
C ASP A 98 -10.68 -22.96 4.16
N GLY A 99 -9.78 -21.96 4.23
CA GLY A 99 -8.52 -22.07 4.93
C GLY A 99 -7.47 -22.94 4.24
N LYS A 100 -7.62 -23.26 2.95
CA LYS A 100 -6.63 -24.00 2.16
C LYS A 100 -5.84 -23.07 1.27
N TYR A 101 -4.51 -23.14 1.35
CA TYR A 101 -3.65 -22.37 0.47
C TYR A 101 -3.55 -23.09 -0.89
N THR A 102 -4.10 -22.46 -1.91
CA THR A 102 -4.18 -22.98 -3.29
C THR A 102 -3.57 -22.00 -4.29
N ASN A 103 -3.48 -22.42 -5.55
CA ASN A 103 -3.12 -21.53 -6.67
C ASN A 103 -4.02 -20.30 -6.74
N GLU A 104 -5.26 -20.39 -6.27
CA GLU A 104 -6.21 -19.27 -6.32
C GLU A 104 -5.90 -18.26 -5.22
N THR A 105 -5.36 -18.72 -4.09
CA THR A 105 -4.80 -17.82 -3.07
C THR A 105 -3.55 -17.12 -3.60
N THR A 106 -2.66 -17.85 -4.30
CA THR A 106 -1.49 -17.26 -4.97
C THR A 106 -1.91 -16.21 -6.00
N SER A 107 -2.90 -16.51 -6.83
CA SER A 107 -3.43 -15.59 -7.85
C SER A 107 -4.03 -14.32 -7.24
N ALA A 108 -4.71 -14.42 -6.09
CA ALA A 108 -5.20 -13.27 -5.34
C ALA A 108 -4.06 -12.40 -4.79
N ILE A 109 -2.99 -13.03 -4.29
CA ILE A 109 -1.77 -12.33 -3.84
C ILE A 109 -1.12 -11.59 -5.00
N GLU A 110 -0.92 -12.25 -6.14
CA GLU A 110 -0.38 -11.60 -7.33
C GLU A 110 -1.25 -10.44 -7.83
N ASN A 111 -2.58 -10.57 -7.75
CA ASN A 111 -3.49 -9.49 -8.10
C ASN A 111 -3.26 -8.27 -7.20
N LEU A 112 -3.21 -8.46 -5.88
CA LEU A 112 -2.90 -7.38 -4.94
C LEU A 112 -1.51 -6.79 -5.19
N GLN A 113 -0.49 -7.61 -5.47
CA GLN A 113 0.85 -7.14 -5.80
C GLN A 113 0.85 -6.25 -7.05
N ARG A 114 0.18 -6.67 -8.13
CA ARG A 114 0.00 -5.86 -9.35
C ARG A 114 -0.72 -4.55 -9.06
N GLN A 115 -1.79 -4.61 -8.28
CA GLN A 115 -2.56 -3.42 -7.90
C GLN A 115 -1.74 -2.45 -7.04
N ALA A 116 -0.92 -2.96 -6.13
CA ALA A 116 0.00 -2.20 -5.29
C ALA A 116 1.25 -1.70 -6.04
N GLY A 117 1.51 -2.16 -7.26
CA GLY A 117 2.69 -1.77 -8.05
C GLY A 117 3.99 -2.43 -7.61
N VAL A 118 3.93 -3.52 -6.83
CA VAL A 118 5.10 -4.31 -6.43
C VAL A 118 5.23 -5.55 -7.31
N THR A 119 6.37 -6.24 -7.25
CA THR A 119 6.60 -7.48 -8.02
C THR A 119 5.52 -8.51 -7.73
N ALA A 120 4.84 -8.98 -8.78
CA ALA A 120 3.76 -9.96 -8.69
C ALA A 120 4.31 -11.39 -8.77
N ASP A 121 4.94 -11.86 -7.69
CA ASP A 121 5.55 -13.19 -7.58
C ASP A 121 4.71 -14.19 -6.75
N GLY A 122 3.52 -13.79 -6.32
CA GLY A 122 2.57 -14.60 -5.56
C GLY A 122 2.99 -14.86 -4.12
N LYS A 123 4.04 -14.22 -3.62
CA LYS A 123 4.54 -14.40 -2.26
C LYS A 123 4.02 -13.33 -1.32
N MET A 124 3.45 -13.78 -0.20
CA MET A 124 3.07 -12.88 0.88
C MET A 124 4.31 -12.36 1.61
N THR A 125 4.39 -11.03 1.78
CA THR A 125 5.40 -10.37 2.61
C THR A 125 4.74 -9.73 3.83
N THR A 126 5.51 -9.36 4.85
CA THR A 126 4.95 -8.68 6.04
C THR A 126 4.27 -7.36 5.67
N GLN A 127 4.87 -6.57 4.77
CA GLN A 127 4.30 -5.30 4.31
C GLN A 127 3.02 -5.52 3.49
N LEU A 128 2.98 -6.56 2.65
CA LEU A 128 1.78 -6.91 1.89
C LEU A 128 0.67 -7.43 2.81
N MET A 129 1.01 -8.21 3.84
CA MET A 129 0.06 -8.64 4.86
C MET A 129 -0.53 -7.44 5.61
N LYS A 130 0.32 -6.48 6.01
CA LYS A 130 -0.14 -5.24 6.65
C LYS A 130 -1.10 -4.46 5.76
N ALA A 131 -0.77 -4.31 4.48
CA ALA A 131 -1.61 -3.65 3.49
C ALA A 131 -2.95 -4.38 3.24
N LEU A 132 -2.93 -5.72 3.17
CA LEU A 132 -4.12 -6.55 3.01
C LEU A 132 -5.06 -6.42 4.22
N PHE A 133 -4.49 -6.38 5.43
CA PHE A 133 -5.22 -6.18 6.68
C PHE A 133 -5.39 -4.69 7.02
N ASP A 134 -5.46 -3.80 6.05
CA ASP A 134 -5.83 -2.38 6.23
C ASP A 134 -7.17 -2.08 5.56
N MET A 135 -7.65 -0.83 5.58
CA MET A 135 -8.69 -0.31 4.68
C MET A 135 -8.12 0.33 3.39
N SER A 136 -6.80 0.41 3.24
CA SER A 136 -6.12 0.87 2.00
C SER A 136 -6.72 0.31 0.71
N ALA A 137 -7.04 1.18 -0.25
CA ALA A 137 -7.55 0.78 -1.57
C ALA A 137 -6.40 0.69 -2.59
N PHE A 138 -6.42 -0.36 -3.43
CA PHE A 138 -5.39 -0.60 -4.45
C PHE A 138 -5.95 -0.59 -5.89
N GLY A 139 -7.25 -0.37 -6.03
CA GLY A 139 -7.93 -0.08 -7.28
C GLY A 139 -8.34 1.39 -7.35
N LEU A 140 -8.53 1.89 -8.57
CA LEU A 140 -9.01 3.26 -8.81
C LEU A 140 -10.36 3.49 -8.11
N VAL A 141 -10.43 4.50 -7.24
CA VAL A 141 -11.68 4.88 -6.56
C VAL A 141 -12.35 6.06 -7.24
N PHE A 142 -13.62 6.31 -6.88
CA PHE A 142 -14.33 7.50 -7.35
C PHE A 142 -13.58 8.79 -6.96
N GLY A 143 -13.41 9.69 -7.93
CA GLY A 143 -12.62 10.92 -7.77
C GLY A 143 -11.10 10.72 -7.95
N GLY A 144 -10.63 9.49 -8.10
CA GLY A 144 -9.23 9.18 -8.38
C GLY A 144 -8.89 9.31 -9.86
N THR A 145 -7.60 9.41 -10.18
CA THR A 145 -7.08 9.42 -11.55
C THR A 145 -6.07 8.30 -11.78
N GLU A 146 -6.04 7.77 -13.01
CA GLU A 146 -5.06 6.74 -13.40
C GLU A 146 -3.63 7.27 -13.35
N GLN A 147 -3.41 8.56 -13.62
CA GLN A 147 -2.08 9.15 -13.54
C GLN A 147 -1.54 9.16 -12.10
N VAL A 148 -2.36 9.54 -11.12
CA VAL A 148 -1.98 9.46 -9.70
C VAL A 148 -1.83 8.01 -9.26
N ARG A 149 -2.69 7.10 -9.74
CA ARG A 149 -2.56 5.68 -9.43
C ARG A 149 -1.25 5.08 -9.94
N LYS A 150 -0.85 5.41 -11.16
CA LYS A 150 0.46 5.01 -11.73
C LYS A 150 1.62 5.58 -10.91
N MET A 151 1.51 6.81 -10.41
CA MET A 151 2.49 7.39 -9.49
C MET A 151 2.58 6.59 -8.18
N GLN A 152 1.45 6.30 -7.53
CA GLN A 152 1.40 5.51 -6.29
C GLN A 152 2.03 4.12 -6.50
N GLN A 153 1.71 3.45 -7.61
CA GLN A 153 2.29 2.16 -7.98
C GLN A 153 3.79 2.25 -8.23
N TYR A 154 4.25 3.27 -8.95
CA TYR A 154 5.68 3.53 -9.15
C TYR A 154 6.42 3.74 -7.82
N LEU A 155 5.83 4.52 -6.91
CA LEU A 155 6.41 4.82 -5.62
C LEU A 155 6.50 3.56 -4.75
N ASN A 156 5.42 2.79 -4.66
CA ASN A 156 5.42 1.50 -3.97
C ASN A 156 6.47 0.56 -4.58
N GLY A 157 6.44 0.34 -5.90
CA GLY A 157 7.33 -0.61 -6.56
C GLY A 157 8.83 -0.33 -6.37
N LYS A 158 9.22 0.93 -6.18
CA LYS A 158 10.62 1.32 -6.09
C LYS A 158 11.08 1.72 -4.68
N TYR A 159 10.19 2.26 -3.84
CA TYR A 159 10.56 2.90 -2.57
C TYR A 159 9.77 2.41 -1.35
N HIS A 160 8.89 1.41 -1.47
CA HIS A 160 8.10 0.89 -0.33
C HIS A 160 8.95 0.47 0.88
N LYS A 161 10.24 0.15 0.72
CA LYS A 161 11.13 -0.15 1.85
C LYS A 161 11.27 1.00 2.87
N TYR A 162 10.98 2.24 2.49
CA TYR A 162 11.11 3.41 3.36
C TYR A 162 9.80 3.79 4.08
N PHE A 163 8.63 3.39 3.54
CA PHE A 163 7.33 3.84 4.05
C PHE A 163 6.25 2.75 4.10
N GLY A 164 6.57 1.51 3.71
CA GLY A 164 5.61 0.42 3.55
C GLY A 164 4.86 0.47 2.22
N ILE A 165 3.82 -0.35 2.09
CA ILE A 165 2.93 -0.36 0.92
C ILE A 165 1.75 0.57 1.19
N LEU A 166 1.63 1.63 0.40
CA LEU A 166 0.57 2.63 0.50
C LEU A 166 -0.56 2.39 -0.52
N PRO A 167 -1.76 2.96 -0.32
CA PRO A 167 -2.86 2.86 -1.29
C PRO A 167 -2.46 3.25 -2.73
N CYS A 168 -3.05 2.56 -3.70
CA CYS A 168 -2.97 2.85 -5.13
C CYS A 168 -4.38 3.16 -5.67
N ASP A 169 -5.03 4.14 -5.05
CA ASP A 169 -6.44 4.49 -5.25
C ASP A 169 -6.66 5.62 -6.28
N GLY A 170 -5.60 6.27 -6.73
CA GLY A 170 -5.65 7.41 -7.64
C GLY A 170 -5.95 8.75 -6.98
N ILE A 171 -5.99 8.84 -5.65
CA ILE A 171 -6.18 10.09 -4.91
C ILE A 171 -4.83 10.58 -4.38
N TYR A 172 -4.47 11.83 -4.68
CA TYR A 172 -3.27 12.42 -4.11
C TYR A 172 -3.53 12.87 -2.67
N GLN A 173 -2.82 12.27 -1.71
CA GLN A 173 -2.97 12.55 -0.28
C GLN A 173 -1.62 12.71 0.42
N ARG A 174 -1.66 13.00 1.73
CA ARG A 174 -0.48 13.21 2.58
C ARG A 174 0.55 12.07 2.47
N ASP A 175 0.10 10.83 2.48
CA ASP A 175 1.00 9.68 2.43
C ASP A 175 1.68 9.56 1.06
N THR A 176 0.95 9.82 -0.03
CA THR A 176 1.52 9.87 -1.38
C THR A 176 2.54 11.01 -1.52
N ASN A 177 2.27 12.20 -0.96
CA ASN A 177 3.23 13.30 -0.90
C ASN A 177 4.49 12.91 -0.09
N THR A 178 4.29 12.27 1.05
CA THR A 178 5.41 11.80 1.90
C THR A 178 6.25 10.76 1.16
N ALA A 179 5.63 9.84 0.42
CA ALA A 179 6.32 8.87 -0.42
C ALA A 179 7.10 9.53 -1.59
N LEU A 180 6.57 10.60 -2.20
CA LEU A 180 7.32 11.39 -3.18
C LEU A 180 8.58 12.02 -2.57
N ILE A 181 8.51 12.52 -1.34
CA ILE A 181 9.67 13.10 -0.64
C ILE A 181 10.69 12.01 -0.29
N TYR A 182 10.25 10.85 0.22
CA TYR A 182 11.14 9.71 0.42
C TYR A 182 11.85 9.31 -0.88
N ALA A 183 11.11 9.18 -1.97
CA ALA A 183 11.67 8.86 -3.28
C ALA A 183 12.73 9.89 -3.71
N LEU A 184 12.44 11.19 -3.56
CA LEU A 184 13.40 12.23 -3.90
C LEU A 184 14.66 12.13 -3.04
N GLN A 185 14.52 12.02 -1.72
CA GLN A 185 15.64 11.89 -0.79
C GLN A 185 16.55 10.72 -1.17
N VAL A 186 15.97 9.59 -1.58
CA VAL A 186 16.74 8.43 -2.05
C VAL A 186 17.51 8.74 -3.33
N GLU A 187 16.86 9.34 -4.31
CA GLU A 187 17.46 9.65 -5.62
C GLU A 187 18.52 10.76 -5.56
N ILE A 188 18.46 11.64 -4.57
CA ILE A 188 19.49 12.68 -4.33
C ILE A 188 20.58 12.24 -3.34
N GLY A 189 20.67 10.94 -3.04
CA GLY A 189 21.77 10.36 -2.24
C GLY A 189 21.59 10.40 -0.72
N LEU A 190 20.38 10.69 -0.23
CA LEU A 190 20.04 10.74 1.21
C LEU A 190 19.34 9.47 1.71
N ALA A 191 19.48 8.34 1.01
CA ALA A 191 18.80 7.09 1.36
C ALA A 191 18.99 6.65 2.84
N GLY A 192 20.18 6.83 3.40
CA GLY A 192 20.49 6.46 4.78
C GLY A 192 19.87 7.37 5.86
N SER A 193 19.39 8.55 5.47
CA SER A 193 18.78 9.55 6.35
C SER A 193 17.41 10.00 5.86
N ALA A 194 16.81 9.26 4.93
CA ALA A 194 15.51 9.59 4.35
C ALA A 194 14.44 9.52 5.44
N ASN A 195 13.60 10.53 5.52
CA ASN A 195 12.60 10.71 6.58
C ASN A 195 11.26 11.26 6.07
N GLY A 196 11.11 11.46 4.76
CA GLY A 196 9.88 11.95 4.15
C GLY A 196 9.58 13.43 4.41
N VAL A 197 10.54 14.18 4.97
CA VAL A 197 10.41 15.63 5.26
C VAL A 197 11.30 16.44 4.32
N TYR A 198 10.71 17.39 3.59
CA TYR A 198 11.45 18.30 2.71
C TYR A 198 12.08 19.45 3.53
N GLY A 199 13.14 19.14 4.28
CA GLY A 199 13.83 20.08 5.17
C GLY A 199 15.18 20.57 4.63
N PRO A 200 15.99 21.30 5.45
CA PRO A 200 17.26 21.90 5.05
C PRO A 200 18.24 20.93 4.38
N GLY A 201 18.35 19.69 4.87
CA GLY A 201 19.22 18.68 4.26
C GLY A 201 18.76 18.27 2.84
N THR A 202 17.45 18.09 2.65
CA THR A 202 16.88 17.81 1.32
C THR A 202 17.05 19.00 0.39
N ILE A 203 16.84 20.23 0.87
CA ILE A 203 17.08 21.46 0.10
C ILE A 203 18.54 21.52 -0.37
N SER A 204 19.49 21.33 0.55
CA SER A 204 20.92 21.40 0.24
C SER A 204 21.38 20.32 -0.76
N ALA A 205 20.75 19.15 -0.75
CA ALA A 205 21.10 18.03 -1.63
C ALA A 205 20.34 18.04 -2.96
N THR A 206 19.26 18.81 -3.09
CA THR A 206 18.45 18.84 -4.32
C THR A 206 19.24 19.55 -5.42
N PRO A 207 19.55 18.87 -6.54
CA PRO A 207 20.37 19.47 -7.59
C PRO A 207 19.58 20.48 -8.44
N THR A 208 20.29 21.41 -9.07
CA THR A 208 19.73 22.20 -10.17
C THR A 208 19.78 21.38 -11.45
N LEU A 209 18.61 21.13 -12.05
CA LEU A 209 18.49 20.41 -13.31
C LEU A 209 18.31 21.38 -14.49
N LYS A 210 18.69 20.93 -15.70
CA LYS A 210 18.55 21.66 -16.95
C LYS A 210 17.80 20.82 -17.98
N VAL A 211 17.23 21.46 -19.00
CA VAL A 211 16.68 20.77 -20.17
C VAL A 211 17.72 19.80 -20.74
N GLY A 212 17.28 18.59 -21.07
CA GLY A 212 18.13 17.47 -21.47
C GLY A 212 18.51 16.52 -20.33
N ALA A 213 18.30 16.89 -19.06
CA ALA A 213 18.48 15.97 -17.94
C ALA A 213 17.49 14.80 -18.02
N THR A 214 17.93 13.63 -17.55
CA THR A 214 17.09 12.43 -17.49
C THR A 214 17.21 11.74 -16.14
N GLY A 215 16.25 10.89 -15.82
CA GLY A 215 16.32 9.99 -14.67
C GLY A 215 15.18 10.18 -13.66
N ALA A 216 15.32 9.52 -12.51
CA ALA A 216 14.25 9.43 -11.53
C ALA A 216 13.94 10.78 -10.85
N VAL A 217 14.93 11.64 -10.61
CA VAL A 217 14.69 12.99 -10.06
C VAL A 217 13.78 13.80 -11.00
N VAL A 218 14.03 13.74 -12.32
CA VAL A 218 13.17 14.38 -13.32
C VAL A 218 11.76 13.79 -13.29
N LYS A 219 11.64 12.46 -13.20
CA LYS A 219 10.35 11.77 -13.10
C LYS A 219 9.55 12.22 -11.86
N LEU A 220 10.21 12.39 -10.72
CA LEU A 220 9.59 12.90 -9.49
C LEU A 220 9.14 14.35 -9.63
N ILE A 221 9.89 15.20 -10.36
CA ILE A 221 9.46 16.56 -10.69
C ILE A 221 8.22 16.55 -11.59
N GLN A 222 8.19 15.70 -12.62
CA GLN A 222 7.02 15.55 -13.50
C GLN A 222 5.79 15.13 -12.70
N TYR A 223 5.92 14.18 -11.77
CA TYR A 223 4.84 13.83 -10.84
C TYR A 223 4.41 15.00 -9.94
N GLY A 224 5.37 15.76 -9.40
CA GLY A 224 5.11 16.95 -8.59
C GLY A 224 4.32 18.02 -9.36
N LEU A 225 4.71 18.32 -10.59
CA LEU A 225 3.98 19.25 -11.46
C LEU A 225 2.59 18.72 -11.81
N MET A 226 2.46 17.42 -12.07
CA MET A 226 1.19 16.77 -12.39
C MET A 226 0.17 16.93 -11.26
N VAL A 227 0.55 16.60 -10.02
CA VAL A 227 -0.37 16.70 -8.87
C VAL A 227 -0.68 18.15 -8.47
N ASN A 228 0.13 19.11 -8.90
CA ASN A 228 -0.14 20.54 -8.76
C ASN A 228 -0.91 21.14 -9.96
N GLY A 229 -1.27 20.33 -10.96
CA GLY A 229 -2.06 20.79 -12.12
C GLY A 229 -1.25 21.50 -13.22
N TYR A 230 0.08 21.42 -13.18
CA TYR A 230 0.97 22.08 -14.15
C TYR A 230 1.44 21.16 -15.27
N TYR A 231 1.30 19.84 -15.14
CA TYR A 231 1.81 18.92 -16.17
C TYR A 231 0.86 17.74 -16.44
N ALA A 232 0.41 17.65 -17.68
CA ALA A 232 -0.43 16.55 -18.18
C ALA A 232 0.27 15.69 -19.25
N GLY A 233 1.59 15.89 -19.43
CA GLY A 233 2.40 15.14 -20.38
C GLY A 233 2.85 13.77 -19.86
N GLU A 234 3.75 13.13 -20.60
CA GLU A 234 4.28 11.82 -20.24
C GLU A 234 5.23 11.88 -19.04
N ILE A 235 5.09 10.92 -18.12
CA ILE A 235 5.95 10.80 -16.93
C ILE A 235 7.11 9.84 -17.23
N ASP A 236 7.97 10.25 -18.14
CA ASP A 236 9.05 9.44 -18.73
C ASP A 236 10.41 9.65 -18.05
N GLY A 237 10.56 10.71 -17.25
CA GLY A 237 11.83 11.10 -16.65
C GLY A 237 12.75 11.87 -17.59
N GLN A 238 12.21 12.54 -18.62
CA GLN A 238 12.96 13.42 -19.52
C GLN A 238 12.64 14.89 -19.25
N PHE A 239 13.67 15.70 -19.02
CA PHE A 239 13.51 17.12 -18.80
C PHE A 239 13.49 17.82 -20.16
N THR A 240 12.32 17.85 -20.80
CA THR A 240 12.10 18.57 -22.05
C THR A 240 11.87 20.06 -21.82
N THR A 241 11.94 20.87 -22.88
CA THR A 241 11.54 22.29 -22.82
C THR A 241 10.10 22.47 -22.33
N ALA A 242 9.19 21.55 -22.67
CA ALA A 242 7.82 21.58 -22.18
C ALA A 242 7.76 21.43 -20.64
N VAL A 243 8.53 20.51 -20.05
CA VAL A 243 8.65 20.39 -18.59
C VAL A 243 9.24 21.66 -17.98
N GLY A 244 10.27 22.24 -18.60
CA GLY A 244 10.88 23.50 -18.17
C GLY A 244 9.89 24.66 -18.11
N ASN A 245 9.08 24.83 -19.15
CA ASN A 245 8.05 25.86 -19.19
C ASN A 245 7.01 25.70 -18.05
N GLN A 246 6.66 24.45 -17.70
CA GLN A 246 5.73 24.20 -16.59
C GLN A 246 6.37 24.45 -15.21
N ILE A 247 7.68 24.20 -15.05
CA ILE A 247 8.42 24.58 -13.84
C ILE A 247 8.44 26.10 -13.70
N GLU A 248 8.68 26.85 -14.78
CA GLU A 248 8.63 28.31 -14.76
C GLU A 248 7.24 28.84 -14.40
N ALA A 249 6.19 28.24 -14.96
CA ALA A 249 4.81 28.59 -14.64
C ALA A 249 4.48 28.33 -13.16
N PHE A 250 4.90 27.18 -12.61
CA PHE A 250 4.74 26.86 -11.19
C PHE A 250 5.53 27.83 -10.29
N ARG A 251 6.80 28.14 -10.63
CA ARG A 251 7.62 29.11 -9.88
C ARG A 251 6.97 30.48 -9.81
N LYS A 252 6.45 30.98 -10.95
CA LYS A 252 5.74 32.26 -11.01
C LYS A 252 4.48 32.26 -10.13
N PHE A 253 3.70 31.17 -10.16
CA PHE A 253 2.55 31.02 -9.26
C PHE A 253 2.96 31.05 -7.78
N MET A 254 4.10 30.43 -7.44
CA MET A 254 4.66 30.45 -6.09
C MET A 254 5.37 31.77 -5.73
N ASN A 255 5.36 32.79 -6.60
CA ASN A 255 6.10 34.04 -6.46
C ASN A 255 7.61 33.85 -6.22
N LEU A 256 8.18 32.82 -6.83
CA LEU A 256 9.63 32.58 -6.84
C LEU A 256 10.25 33.22 -8.10
N PRO A 257 11.49 33.73 -8.01
CA PRO A 257 12.23 34.18 -9.19
C PRO A 257 12.41 33.03 -10.18
#